data_AF-A0A935PAS4-F1
#
_entry.id   AF-A0A935PAS4-F1
#
_cell.length_a   1.000
_cell.length_b   1.000
_cell.length_c   1.000
_cell.angle_alpha   90.00
_cell.angle_beta   90.00
_cell.angle_gamma   90.00
#
_symmetry.space_group_name_H-M   'P 1'
#
loop_
_entity.id
_entity.type
_entity.pdbx_description
1 polymer ?
#
loop_
_entity_poly.entity_id
_entity_poly.type
_entity_poly.pdbx_seq_one_letter_code
_entity_poly.pdbx_strand_id
1 'polypeptide(L)'
;MTEIITTQQFFLGLGYLAAGLGAGIVVYAATGAIAKIVAAAVEGTARQPEAADAIKKNMQLNVFLIEGLGVVGLLVLIMIVLNLGLKAIPSVTAADAPAATASAH
;
A
#
# COMPACT_ATOMS: atom_id res chain seq x y z
N MET A 1 2.06 -14.12 30.91
CA MET A 1 3.04 -13.22 30.26
C MET A 1 3.39 -13.70 28.85
N THR A 2 3.71 -14.99 28.67
CA THR A 2 3.99 -15.60 27.36
C THR A 2 2.82 -15.49 26.36
N GLU A 3 1.57 -15.76 26.77
CA GLU A 3 0.40 -15.67 25.87
C GLU A 3 0.13 -14.24 25.37
N ILE A 4 0.39 -13.23 26.22
CA ILE A 4 0.25 -11.81 25.85
C ILE A 4 1.28 -11.44 24.79
N ILE A 5 2.51 -11.93 24.91
CA ILE A 5 3.59 -11.69 23.93
C ILE A 5 3.23 -12.34 22.58
N THR A 6 2.75 -13.58 22.57
CA THR A 6 2.36 -14.28 21.34
C THR A 6 1.21 -13.57 20.62
N THR A 7 0.24 -13.06 21.37
CA THR A 7 -0.90 -12.32 20.81
C THR A 7 -0.46 -11.00 20.16
N GLN A 8 0.48 -10.27 20.79
CA GLN A 8 1.05 -9.04 20.22
C GLN A 8 1.88 -9.31 18.96
N GLN A 9 2.67 -10.39 18.95
CA GLN A 9 3.44 -10.79 17.77
C GLN A 9 2.54 -11.14 16.58
N PHE A 10 1.37 -11.74 16.84
CA PHE A 10 0.39 -12.04 15.81
C PHE A 10 -0.16 -10.76 15.14
N PHE A 11 -0.55 -9.74 15.92
CA PHE A 11 -1.04 -8.47 15.36
C PHE A 11 0.02 -7.72 14.54
N LEU A 12 1.27 -7.72 15.00
CA LEU A 12 2.39 -7.16 14.23
C LEU A 12 2.61 -7.92 12.92
N GLY A 13 2.53 -9.26 12.96
CA GLY A 13 2.60 -10.11 11.77
C GLY A 13 1.52 -9.78 10.74
N LEU A 14 0.27 -9.56 11.18
CA LEU A 14 -0.81 -9.12 10.31
C LEU A 14 -0.55 -7.74 9.68
N GLY A 15 0.01 -6.80 10.46
CA GLY A 15 0.39 -5.48 9.96
C GLY A 15 1.42 -5.55 8.83
N TYR A 16 2.46 -6.37 8.99
CA TYR A 16 3.48 -6.57 7.95
C TYR A 16 2.95 -7.29 6.72
N LEU A 17 2.07 -8.28 6.91
CA LEU A 17 1.41 -8.95 5.79
C LEU A 17 0.55 -7.97 4.98
N ALA A 18 -0.26 -7.15 5.66
CA ALA A 18 -1.07 -6.12 5.01
C ALA A 18 -0.21 -5.08 4.28
N ALA A 19 0.92 -4.67 4.86
CA ALA A 19 1.84 -3.74 4.22
C ALA A 19 2.51 -4.34 2.97
N GLY A 20 2.95 -5.61 3.03
CA GLY A 20 3.53 -6.31 1.87
C GLY A 20 2.53 -6.50 0.74
N LEU A 21 1.30 -6.90 1.06
CA LEU A 21 0.22 -7.05 0.08
C LEU A 21 -0.18 -5.70 -0.53
N GLY A 22 -0.32 -4.67 0.31
CA GLY A 22 -0.59 -3.31 -0.15
C GLY A 22 0.47 -2.80 -1.12
N ALA A 23 1.76 -3.10 -0.86
CA ALA A 23 2.86 -2.70 -1.72
C ALA A 23 2.75 -3.33 -3.11
N GLY A 24 2.48 -4.64 -3.17
CA GLY A 24 2.27 -5.34 -4.42
C GLY A 24 1.10 -4.76 -5.23
N ILE A 25 -0.02 -4.46 -4.57
CA ILE A 25 -1.21 -3.90 -5.23
C ILE A 25 -0.92 -2.50 -5.79
N VAL A 26 -0.26 -1.62 -5.02
CA VAL A 26 0.09 -0.27 -5.48
C VAL A 26 0.99 -0.32 -6.71
N VAL A 27 2.03 -1.15 -6.69
CA VAL A 27 2.95 -1.30 -7.82
C VAL A 27 2.23 -1.88 -9.05
N TYR A 28 1.38 -2.89 -8.85
CA TYR A 28 0.62 -3.51 -9.92
C TYR A 28 -0.37 -2.51 -10.57
N ALA A 29 -1.08 -1.72 -9.76
CA ALA A 29 -2.00 -0.71 -10.25
C ALA A 29 -1.27 0.40 -11.02
N ALA A 30 -0.16 0.90 -10.50
CA ALA A 30 0.63 1.96 -11.14
C ALA A 30 1.23 1.51 -12.47
N THR A 31 1.87 0.33 -12.50
CA THR A 31 2.46 -0.22 -13.73
C THR A 31 1.40 -0.47 -14.80
N GLY A 32 0.22 -0.99 -14.43
CA GLY A 32 -0.90 -1.18 -15.35
C GLY A 32 -1.43 0.13 -15.95
N ALA A 33 -1.51 1.21 -15.17
CA ALA A 33 -1.94 2.51 -15.66
C ALA A 33 -0.90 3.15 -16.60
N ILE A 34 0.39 3.10 -16.22
CA ILE A 34 1.51 3.60 -17.03
C ILE A 34 1.58 2.87 -18.37
N ALA A 35 1.46 1.53 -18.37
CA ALA A 35 1.50 0.73 -19.59
C ALA A 35 0.44 1.16 -20.61
N LYS A 36 -0.78 1.46 -20.16
CA LYS A 36 -1.87 1.94 -21.04
C LYS A 36 -1.56 3.32 -21.63
N ILE A 37 -1.05 4.24 -20.81
CA ILE A 37 -0.69 5.59 -21.24
C ILE A 37 0.44 5.55 -22.27
N VAL A 38 1.48 4.76 -22.01
CA VAL A 38 2.63 4.61 -22.91
C VAL A 38 2.20 3.95 -24.22
N ALA A 39 1.38 2.89 -24.18
CA ALA A 39 0.87 2.25 -25.39
C ALA A 39 0.08 3.23 -26.26
N ALA A 40 -0.84 4.00 -25.67
CA ALA A 40 -1.61 5.01 -26.40
C ALA A 40 -0.72 6.12 -26.98
N ALA A 41 0.32 6.54 -26.26
CA ALA A 41 1.27 7.54 -26.73
C ALA A 41 2.13 7.04 -27.91
N VAL A 42 2.57 5.78 -27.86
CA VAL A 42 3.32 5.14 -28.96
C VAL A 42 2.45 5.06 -30.21
N GLU A 43 1.21 4.58 -30.07
CA GLU A 43 0.26 4.49 -31.18
C GLU A 43 -0.09 5.89 -31.76
N GLY A 44 -0.31 6.87 -30.89
CA GLY A 44 -0.56 8.25 -31.29
C GLY A 44 0.62 8.85 -32.05
N THR A 45 1.85 8.61 -31.59
CA THR A 45 3.07 9.06 -32.26
C THR A 45 3.25 8.42 -33.63
N ALA A 46 2.89 7.14 -33.78
CA ALA A 46 2.96 6.44 -35.06
C ALA A 46 1.93 6.99 -36.08
N ARG A 47 0.76 7.44 -35.63
CA ARG A 47 -0.27 8.02 -36.50
C ARG A 47 -0.03 9.49 -36.83
N GLN A 48 0.58 10.24 -35.91
CA GLN A 48 0.79 11.69 -36.02
C GLN A 48 2.23 12.04 -35.59
N PRO A 49 3.23 11.73 -36.45
CA PRO A 49 4.63 12.02 -36.14
C PRO A 49 4.89 13.53 -35.96
N GLU A 50 4.13 14.39 -36.63
CA GLU A 50 4.20 15.85 -36.48
C GLU A 50 3.82 16.35 -35.08
N ALA A 51 3.05 15.57 -34.32
CA ALA A 51 2.63 15.88 -32.96
C ALA A 51 3.45 15.12 -31.89
N ALA A 52 4.52 14.41 -32.27
CA ALA A 52 5.26 13.50 -31.39
C ALA A 52 5.72 14.16 -30.08
N ASP A 53 6.24 15.39 -30.15
CA ASP A 53 6.74 16.08 -28.96
C ASP A 53 5.61 16.50 -28.01
N ALA A 54 4.47 16.93 -28.55
CA ALA A 54 3.28 17.25 -27.76
C ALA A 54 2.72 16.00 -27.06
N ILE A 55 2.66 14.87 -27.78
CA ILE A 55 2.20 13.58 -27.25
C ILE A 55 3.12 13.10 -26.12
N LYS A 56 4.45 13.11 -26.35
CA LYS A 56 5.44 12.72 -25.34
C LYS A 56 5.35 13.57 -24.09
N LYS A 57 5.21 14.89 -24.22
CA LYS A 57 5.08 15.80 -23.07
C LYS A 57 3.83 15.50 -22.25
N ASN A 58 2.68 15.32 -22.90
CA ASN A 58 1.44 14.97 -22.21
C ASN A 58 1.51 13.58 -21.55
N MET A 59 2.12 12.60 -22.22
CA MET A 59 2.36 11.27 -21.66
C MET A 59 3.21 11.37 -20.39
N GLN A 60 4.35 12.06 -20.43
CA GLN A 60 5.26 12.22 -19.29
C GLN A 60 4.60 12.89 -18.09
N LEU A 61 3.78 13.94 -18.31
CA LEU A 61 3.03 14.58 -17.23
C LEU A 61 2.08 13.59 -16.54
N ASN A 62 1.33 12.81 -17.32
CA ASN A 62 0.41 11.81 -16.76
C ASN A 62 1.15 10.67 -16.03
N VAL A 63 2.27 10.20 -16.59
CA VAL A 63 3.11 9.18 -15.94
C VAL A 63 3.66 9.72 -14.61
N PHE A 64 4.17 10.95 -14.59
CA PHE A 64 4.68 11.57 -13.37
C PHE A 64 3.61 11.71 -12.27
N LEU A 65 2.37 12.07 -12.64
CA LEU A 65 1.26 12.13 -11.68
C LEU A 65 0.94 10.76 -11.08
N ILE A 66 1.00 9.68 -11.88
CA ILE A 66 0.78 8.31 -11.40
C ILE A 66 1.94 7.82 -10.55
N GLU A 67 3.19 8.11 -10.95
CA GLU A 67 4.37 7.79 -10.15
C GLU A 67 4.32 8.49 -8.80
N GLY A 68 3.96 9.77 -8.77
CA GLY A 68 3.75 10.52 -7.54
C GLY A 68 2.72 9.86 -6.61
N LEU A 69 1.58 9.42 -7.16
CA LEU A 69 0.57 8.68 -6.39
C LEU A 69 1.10 7.32 -5.89
N GLY A 70 1.83 6.59 -6.73
CA GLY A 70 2.45 5.31 -6.37
C GLY A 70 3.46 5.46 -5.24
N VAL A 71 4.30 6.50 -5.28
CA VAL A 71 5.27 6.83 -4.22
C VAL A 71 4.56 7.18 -2.93
N VAL A 72 3.48 7.97 -2.96
CA VAL A 72 2.67 8.26 -1.76
C VAL A 72 2.07 6.98 -1.18
N GLY A 73 1.55 6.08 -2.01
CA GLY A 73 1.03 4.78 -1.57
C GLY A 73 2.11 3.92 -0.90
N LEU A 74 3.28 3.79 -1.53
CA LEU A 74 4.42 3.07 -0.96
C LEU A 74 4.94 3.70 0.33
N LEU A 75 4.92 5.03 0.44
CA LEU A 75 5.32 5.74 1.65
C LEU A 75 4.44 5.36 2.84
N VAL A 76 3.11 5.29 2.66
CA VAL A 76 2.19 4.85 3.71
C VAL A 76 2.52 3.43 4.18
N LEU A 77 2.87 2.54 3.26
CA LEU A 77 3.21 1.16 3.59
C LEU A 77 4.55 1.08 4.35
N ILE A 78 5.52 1.92 3.99
CA ILE A 78 6.78 2.07 4.73
C ILE A 78 6.51 2.60 6.15
N MET A 79 5.59 3.57 6.33
CA MET A 79 5.20 4.03 7.67
C MET A 79 4.67 2.89 8.54
N ILE A 80 3.85 1.99 7.96
CA ILE A 80 3.31 0.83 8.68
C ILE A 80 4.44 -0.13 9.07
N VAL A 81 5.35 -0.46 8.15
CA VAL A 81 6.44 -1.39 8.43
C VAL A 81 7.41 -0.83 9.48
N LEU A 82 7.71 0.45 9.42
CA LEU A 82 8.63 1.12 10.35
C LEU A 82 7.93 1.58 11.64
N ASN A 83 6.62 1.32 11.80
CA ASN A 83 5.79 1.84 12.88
C ASN A 83 5.92 3.37 13.08
N LEU A 84 6.15 4.11 11.98
CA LEU A 84 6.42 5.53 12.08
C LEU A 84 5.13 6.31 12.36
N GLY A 85 5.08 6.99 13.51
CA GLY A 85 3.91 7.77 13.92
C GLY A 85 2.68 6.94 14.30
N LEU A 86 2.80 5.61 14.30
CA LEU A 86 1.71 4.72 14.69
C LEU A 86 1.65 4.64 16.21
N LYS A 87 0.51 5.03 16.80
CA LYS A 87 0.31 4.87 18.25
C LYS A 87 0.29 3.38 18.58
N ALA A 88 0.89 3.04 19.72
CA ALA A 88 0.81 1.69 20.24
C ALA A 88 -0.66 1.26 20.32
N ILE A 89 -0.97 0.11 19.75
CA ILE A 89 -2.26 -0.53 19.93
C ILE A 89 -2.38 -0.80 21.44
N PRO A 90 -3.44 -0.33 22.12
CA PRO A 90 -3.65 -0.64 23.52
C PRO A 90 -3.57 -2.15 23.71
N SER A 91 -2.63 -2.61 24.52
CA SER A 91 -2.56 -4.02 24.85
C SER A 91 -3.83 -4.37 25.62
N VAL A 92 -4.58 -5.38 25.16
CA VAL A 92 -5.56 -6.05 26.02
C VAL A 92 -4.76 -6.61 27.19
N THR A 93 -4.89 -5.95 28.34
CA THR A 93 -4.28 -6.44 29.57
C THR A 93 -5.17 -7.54 30.13
N ALA A 94 -4.63 -8.39 31.00
CA ALA A 94 -5.46 -9.41 31.67
C ALA A 94 -6.67 -8.81 32.42
N ALA A 95 -6.67 -7.50 32.68
CA ALA A 95 -7.79 -6.78 33.29
C ALA A 95 -8.98 -6.52 32.33
N ASP A 96 -8.77 -6.61 31.01
CA ASP A 96 -9.77 -6.31 29.98
C ASP A 96 -10.52 -7.56 29.49
N ALA A 97 -10.16 -8.75 29.99
CA ALA A 97 -10.92 -9.96 29.71
C ALA A 97 -12.30 -9.84 30.36
N PRO A 98 -13.42 -9.97 29.62
CA PRO A 98 -14.72 -10.11 30.26
C PRO A 98 -14.62 -11.32 31.17
N ALA A 99 -14.89 -11.13 32.47
CA ALA A 99 -14.86 -12.18 33.47
C ALA A 99 -15.55 -13.41 32.88
N ALA A 100 -14.75 -14.43 32.56
CA ALA A 100 -15.23 -15.67 31.98
C ALA A 100 -16.35 -16.15 32.91
N THR A 101 -17.58 -16.13 32.39
CA THR A 101 -18.72 -16.74 33.05
C THR A 101 -18.30 -18.14 33.41
N ALA A 102 -18.29 -18.38 34.73
CA ALA A 102 -17.92 -19.64 35.32
C ALA A 102 -18.58 -20.78 34.54
N SER A 103 -17.77 -21.79 34.21
CA SER A 103 -18.18 -23.09 33.73
C SER A 103 -19.35 -23.61 34.56
N ALA A 104 -20.55 -23.57 33.99
CA ALA A 104 -21.69 -24.34 34.41
C ALA A 104 -22.06 -25.27 33.25
N HIS A 105 -21.29 -26.36 33.12
CA HIS A 105 -21.74 -27.74 32.95
C HIS A 105 -20.57 -28.67 32.62
#